data_AF-A0A1W9R1G3-F1
#
_entry.id   AF-A0A1W9R1G3-F1
#
_cell.length_a   1.000
_cell.length_b   1.000
_cell.length_c   1.000
_cell.angle_alpha   90.00
_cell.angle_beta   90.00
_cell.angle_gamma   90.00
#
_symmetry.space_group_name_H-M   'P 1'
#
loop_
_entity.id
_entity.type
_entity.pdbx_description
1 polymer ?
#
loop_
_entity_poly.entity_id
_entity_poly.type
_entity_poly.pdbx_seq_one_letter_code
_entity_poly.pdbx_strand_id
1 'polypeptide(L)' 'MKAIELISKTDQQGHLKINYHLDKKESDVRVIILYDDPNEIDEETLWLQSISKNPAFDFLKEPNEDIYTKSDGGPLNA' A
#
# COMPACT_ATOMS: atom_id res chain seq x y z
N MET A 1 8.98 -21.14 -10.48
CA MET A 1 8.29 -20.06 -11.22
C MET A 1 9.27 -18.90 -11.35
N LYS A 2 9.37 -18.26 -12.52
CA LYS A 2 10.26 -17.10 -12.73
C LYS A 2 9.37 -15.87 -12.97
N ALA A 3 9.56 -14.80 -12.22
CA ALA A 3 8.90 -13.51 -12.43
C ALA A 3 9.86 -12.58 -13.19
N ILE A 4 9.32 -11.76 -14.09
CA ILE A 4 10.07 -10.73 -14.83
C ILE A 4 9.40 -9.40 -14.50
N GLU A 5 10.14 -8.48 -13.92
CA GLU A 5 9.70 -7.11 -13.64
C GLU A 5 10.05 -6.22 -14.84
N LEU A 6 9.08 -5.45 -15.34
CA LEU A 6 9.26 -4.55 -16.48
C LEU A 6 8.75 -3.15 -16.13
N ILE A 7 9.63 -2.15 -16.21
CA ILE A 7 9.25 -0.73 -16.13
C ILE A 7 8.93 -0.25 -17.53
N SER A 8 7.68 0.19 -17.77
CA SER A 8 7.23 0.74 -19.06
C SER A 8 6.32 1.96 -18.85
N LYS A 9 6.07 2.70 -19.93
CA LYS A 9 5.13 3.83 -19.95
C LYS A 9 3.93 3.51 -20.85
N THR A 10 2.80 4.12 -20.54
CA THR A 10 1.62 4.08 -21.41
C THR A 10 1.87 4.90 -22.69
N ASP A 11 1.21 4.53 -23.78
CA ASP A 11 1.18 5.32 -25.00
C ASP A 11 0.31 6.58 -24.85
N GLN A 12 0.18 7.35 -25.93
CA GLN A 12 -0.60 8.60 -25.97
C GLN A 12 -2.11 8.38 -25.77
N GLN A 13 -2.59 7.14 -25.90
CA GLN A 13 -3.97 6.75 -25.69
C GLN A 13 -4.18 6.12 -24.30
N GLY A 14 -3.12 5.97 -23.50
CA GLY A 14 -3.17 5.39 -22.15
C GLY A 14 -2.96 3.88 -22.11
N HIS A 15 -2.59 3.22 -23.21
CA HIS A 15 -2.37 1.78 -23.21
C HIS A 15 -0.95 1.41 -22.78
N LEU A 16 -0.82 0.42 -21.90
CA LEU A 16 0.47 -0.13 -21.49
C LEU A 16 1.08 -0.97 -22.63
N LYS A 17 2.23 -0.56 -23.14
CA LYS A 17 2.98 -1.32 -24.16
C LYS A 17 4.08 -2.14 -23.51
N ILE A 18 3.99 -3.47 -23.60
CA ILE A 18 4.98 -4.43 -23.08
C ILE A 18 5.82 -4.94 -24.27
N ASN A 19 6.94 -4.26 -24.56
CA ASN A 19 7.88 -4.68 -25.61
C ASN A 19 8.94 -5.65 -25.03
N TYR A 20 8.50 -6.79 -24.51
CA TYR A 20 9.42 -7.82 -24.01
C TYR A 20 9.36 -9.06 -24.89
N HIS A 21 10.50 -9.46 -25.45
CA HIS A 21 10.60 -10.69 -26.23
C HIS A 21 10.62 -11.90 -25.28
N LEU A 22 9.64 -12.79 -25.41
CA LEU A 22 9.64 -14.08 -24.71
C LEU A 22 10.27 -15.14 -25.60
N ASP A 23 11.38 -15.73 -25.17
CA ASP A 23 12.01 -16.89 -25.82
C ASP A 23 11.20 -18.19 -25.58
N LYS A 24 9.88 -18.13 -25.77
CA LYS A 24 8.94 -19.23 -25.56
C LYS A 24 7.93 -19.26 -26.70
N LYS A 25 7.71 -20.44 -27.27
CA LYS A 25 6.70 -20.69 -28.31
C LYS A 25 5.48 -21.35 -27.68
N GLU A 26 4.29 -20.90 -28.05
CA GLU A 26 2.98 -21.49 -27.72
C GLU A 26 2.85 -21.91 -26.23
N SER A 27 3.03 -20.95 -25.31
CA SER A 27 2.94 -21.19 -23.88
C SER A 27 1.93 -20.28 -23.20
N ASP A 28 1.17 -20.82 -22.24
CA ASP A 28 0.32 -20.01 -21.37
C ASP A 28 1.14 -19.07 -20.50
N VAL A 29 0.74 -17.80 -20.45
CA VAL A 29 1.40 -16.77 -19.65
C VAL A 29 0.40 -16.11 -18.71
N ARG A 30 0.85 -15.77 -17.49
CA ARG A 30 0.12 -14.93 -16.54
C ARG A 30 0.85 -13.61 -16.41
N VAL A 31 0.17 -12.51 -16.74
CA VAL A 31 0.68 -11.14 -16.57
C VAL A 31 0.04 -10.56 -15.31
N ILE A 32 0.85 -9.94 -14.45
CA ILE A 32 0.38 -9.19 -13.28
C ILE A 32 0.77 -7.73 -13.54
N ILE A 33 -0.20 -6.82 -13.49
CA ILE A 33 0.02 -5.39 -13.62
C ILE A 33 -0.29 -4.79 -12.25
N LEU A 34 0.69 -4.10 -11.66
CA LEU A 34 0.54 -3.29 -10.46
C LEU A 34 0.66 -1.84 -10.88
N TYR A 35 -0.33 -1.02 -10.54
CA TYR A 35 -0.27 0.42 -10.73
C TYR A 35 -0.88 1.08 -9.49
N ASP A 36 -0.26 2.15 -9.03
CA ASP A 36 -0.85 2.99 -7.99
C ASP A 36 -1.98 3.77 -8.65
N ASP A 37 -3.21 3.59 -8.21
CA ASP A 37 -4.30 4.44 -8.65
C ASP A 37 -4.24 5.74 -7.82
N PRO A 38 -3.91 6.89 -8.43
CA PRO A 38 -3.83 8.16 -7.70
C PRO A 38 -5.20 8.65 -7.21
N ASN A 39 -6.29 8.01 -7.66
CA ASN A 39 -7.66 8.26 -7.20
C ASN A 39 -8.17 7.17 -6.27
N GLU A 40 -7.37 6.14 -5.98
CA GLU A 40 -7.68 5.18 -4.92
C GLU A 40 -7.72 5.98 -3.62
N ILE A 41 -8.89 5.97 -2.99
CA ILE A 41 -9.03 6.57 -1.68
C ILE A 41 -8.12 5.76 -0.79
N ASP A 42 -7.11 6.42 -0.23
CA ASP A 42 -6.25 5.83 0.78
C ASP A 42 -7.14 5.28 1.91
N GLU A 43 -7.37 3.96 1.87
CA GLU A 43 -8.29 3.28 2.75
C GLU A 43 -7.83 3.44 4.20
N GLU A 44 -6.53 3.53 4.44
CA GLU A 44 -5.97 3.81 5.76
C GLU A 44 -6.38 5.20 6.22
N THR A 45 -6.22 6.22 5.38
CA THR A 45 -6.67 7.59 5.70
C THR A 45 -8.19 7.64 5.93
N LEU A 46 -9.00 7.00 5.08
CA LEU A 46 -10.45 6.97 5.24
C LEU A 46 -10.86 6.26 6.54
N TRP A 47 -10.22 5.12 6.83
CA TRP A 47 -10.45 4.37 8.05
C TRP A 47 -10.07 5.18 9.28
N LEU A 48 -8.88 5.80 9.31
CA LEU A 48 -8.41 6.68 10.39
C LEU A 48 -9.35 7.86 10.64
N GLN A 49 -9.82 8.52 9.57
CA GLN A 49 -10.80 9.61 9.68
C GLN A 49 -12.14 9.13 10.25
N SER A 50 -12.56 7.91 9.90
CA SER A 50 -13.82 7.34 10.36
C SER A 50 -13.77 6.95 11.84
N ILE A 51 -12.67 6.31 12.28
CA ILE A 51 -12.53 5.89 13.68
C ILE A 51 -12.29 7.07 14.62
N SER A 52 -11.53 8.09 14.20
CA SER A 52 -11.16 9.23 15.05
C SER A 52 -12.36 10.11 15.43
N LYS A 53 -13.44 10.05 14.65
CA LYS A 53 -14.69 10.78 14.89
C LYS A 53 -15.80 9.91 15.46
N ASN A 54 -15.56 8.61 15.65
CA ASN A 54 -16.61 7.69 16.09
C ASN A 54 -16.72 7.70 17.63
N PRO A 55 -17.88 8.09 18.18
CA PRO A 55 -18.07 8.23 19.63
C PRO A 55 -17.96 6.90 20.39
N ALA A 56 -18.07 5.75 19.71
CA ALA A 56 -17.82 4.44 20.33
C ALA A 56 -16.39 4.31 20.88
N PHE A 57 -15.46 5.14 20.40
CA PHE A 57 -14.06 5.16 20.82
C PHE A 57 -13.71 6.34 21.72
N ASP A 58 -14.69 7.09 22.23
CA ASP A 58 -14.42 8.24 23.12
C ASP A 58 -13.69 7.85 24.40
N PHE A 59 -13.79 6.59 24.84
CA PHE A 59 -13.05 6.07 25.99
C PHE A 59 -11.52 6.18 25.81
N LEU A 60 -11.00 6.15 24.57
CA LEU A 60 -9.58 6.31 24.29
C LEU A 60 -9.05 7.72 24.61
N LYS A 61 -9.93 8.69 24.90
CA LYS A 61 -9.54 10.04 25.34
C LYS A 61 -9.25 10.10 26.85
N GLU A 62 -9.58 9.06 27.59
CA GLU A 62 -9.35 9.02 29.03
C GLU A 62 -7.86 8.88 29.33
N PRO A 63 -7.30 9.62 30.31
CA PRO A 63 -5.86 9.58 30.61
C PRO A 63 -5.31 8.19 30.97
N ASN A 64 -6.18 7.27 31.39
CA ASN A 64 -5.80 5.90 31.71
C ASN A 64 -5.50 5.05 30.45
N GLU A 65 -5.99 5.48 29.28
CA GLU A 65 -5.74 4.82 27.99
C GLU A 65 -4.43 5.30 27.33
N ASP A 66 -3.79 6.35 27.87
CA ASP A 66 -2.45 6.82 27.45
C ASP A 66 -1.35 5.89 27.97
N ILE A 67 -1.30 4.66 27.45
CA ILE A 67 -0.42 3.59 27.92
C ILE A 67 1.07 3.77 27.58
N TYR A 68 1.41 4.72 26.71
CA TYR A 68 2.79 5.07 26.35
C TYR A 68 3.00 6.58 26.41
N THR A 69 4.10 6.96 27.04
CA THR A 69 4.61 8.32 27.13
C THR A 69 5.81 8.49 26.19
N LYS A 70 6.14 9.75 25.85
CA LYS A 70 7.31 10.06 25.00
C LYS A 70 8.65 9.66 25.63
N SER A 71 8.68 9.45 26.95
CA SER A 71 9.84 8.97 27.69
C SER A 71 9.97 7.45 27.68
N ASP A 72 8.93 6.73 27.27
CA ASP A 72 8.96 5.27 27.16
C ASP A 72 9.76 4.88 25.91
N GLY A 73 10.66 3.91 26.05
CA GLY A 73 11.58 3.51 24.98
C GLY A 73 12.93 4.24 24.98
N GLY A 74 13.38 4.75 26.14
CA GLY A 74 14.76 5.18 26.33
C GLY A 74 15.78 4.13 25.87
N PRO A 75 17.03 4.54 25.55
CA PRO A 75 18.01 3.65 24.96
C PRO A 75 18.19 2.38 25.78
N LEU A 76 18.09 1.23 25.10
CA LEU A 76 18.52 -0.04 25.64
C LEU A 76 20.04 0.04 25.77
N ASN A 77 20.54 0.34 26.96
CA ASN A 77 21.98 0.25 27.23
C ASN A 77 22.38 -1.23 27.06
N ALA A 78 23.13 -1.51 26.00
CA ALA A 78 23.70 -2.83 25.68
C ALA A 78 24.97 -3.11 26.50
#